data_AF-A0A354BGT4-F1
#
_entry.id   AF-A0A354BGT4-F1
#
_cell.length_a   1.000
_cell.length_b   1.000
_cell.length_c   1.000
_cell.angle_alpha   90.00
_cell.angle_beta   90.00
_cell.angle_gamma   90.00
#
_symmetry.space_group_name_H-M   'P 1'
#
loop_
_entity.id
_entity.type
_entity.pdbx_description
1 polymer ?
#
loop_
_entity_poly.entity_id
_entity_poly.type
_entity_poly.pdbx_seq_one_letter_code
_entity_poly.pdbx_strand_id
1 'polypeptide(L)'
;IACETVERYGGKLPSDAEELLSFKGIGRYTAGAIRSFAFNEDAPILDTNVIRVLHRVFVAEGDPKAQKTMLWELSEALIPPKKGYDFNQAIMDFGAMVCTARDPYCLLCPMKSFCKTYPFSPMERRS
;
A
#
# COMPACT_ATOMS: atom_id res chain seq x y z
N ILE A 1 -11.88 7.75 -17.43
CA ILE A 1 -10.40 7.85 -17.38
C ILE A 1 -9.84 8.15 -18.77
N ALA A 2 -9.54 7.19 -19.66
CA ALA A 2 -8.82 7.50 -20.91
C ALA A 2 -9.44 8.61 -21.79
N CYS A 3 -10.72 8.53 -22.15
CA CYS A 3 -11.39 9.59 -22.93
C CYS A 3 -11.38 10.94 -22.20
N GLU A 4 -11.71 10.91 -20.90
CA GLU A 4 -11.70 12.09 -20.03
C GLU A 4 -10.30 12.73 -19.92
N THR A 5 -9.23 11.92 -19.89
CA THR A 5 -7.84 12.40 -19.89
C THR A 5 -7.49 13.09 -21.22
N VAL A 6 -7.97 12.58 -22.35
CA VAL A 6 -7.79 13.23 -23.66
C VAL A 6 -8.54 14.56 -23.70
N GLU A 7 -9.81 14.56 -23.32
CA GLU A 7 -10.70 15.73 -23.39
C GLU A 7 -10.28 16.86 -22.46
N ARG A 8 -9.88 16.55 -21.22
CA ARG A 8 -9.60 17.56 -20.18
C ARG A 8 -8.12 17.89 -20.01
N TYR A 9 -7.21 16.94 -20.32
CA TYR A 9 -5.79 17.05 -19.98
C TYR A 9 -4.85 16.74 -21.16
N GLY A 10 -5.37 16.72 -22.40
CA GLY A 10 -4.55 16.54 -23.60
C GLY A 10 -3.85 15.19 -23.69
N GLY A 11 -4.44 14.15 -23.08
CA GLY A 11 -3.95 12.77 -23.15
C GLY A 11 -2.89 12.42 -22.09
N LYS A 12 -2.56 13.34 -21.17
CA LYS A 12 -1.68 13.07 -20.03
C LYS A 12 -2.49 13.14 -18.75
N LEU A 13 -2.31 12.16 -17.86
CA LEU A 13 -2.88 12.26 -16.52
C LEU A 13 -2.20 13.40 -15.74
N PRO A 14 -2.92 14.11 -14.87
CA PRO A 14 -2.31 15.07 -13.97
C PRO A 14 -1.52 14.37 -12.86
N SER A 15 -0.55 15.09 -12.27
CA SER A 15 0.18 14.62 -11.09
C SER A 15 -0.49 15.01 -9.77
N ASP A 16 -1.40 15.99 -9.80
CA ASP A 16 -2.12 16.44 -8.61
C ASP A 16 -3.10 15.37 -8.07
N ALA A 17 -3.14 15.23 -6.74
CA ALA A 17 -3.93 14.20 -6.08
C ALA A 17 -5.43 14.48 -6.17
N GLU A 18 -5.87 15.73 -6.03
CA GLU A 18 -7.28 16.10 -6.07
C GLU A 18 -7.83 15.96 -7.49
N GLU A 19 -7.04 16.37 -8.49
CA GLU A 19 -7.39 16.19 -9.89
C GLU A 19 -7.52 14.71 -10.25
N LEU A 20 -6.58 13.86 -9.82
CA LEU A 20 -6.65 12.42 -10.02
C LEU A 20 -7.90 11.81 -9.35
N LEU A 21 -8.21 12.22 -8.12
CA LEU A 21 -9.40 11.75 -7.40
C LEU A 21 -10.73 12.22 -8.03
N SER A 22 -10.70 13.26 -8.87
CA SER A 22 -11.89 13.72 -9.60
C SER A 22 -12.33 12.76 -10.71
N PHE A 23 -11.43 11.89 -11.20
CA PHE A 23 -11.77 10.93 -12.25
C PHE A 23 -12.64 9.79 -11.71
N LYS A 24 -13.73 9.48 -12.41
CA LYS A 24 -14.55 8.31 -12.10
C LYS A 24 -13.71 7.03 -12.20
N GLY A 25 -13.57 6.32 -11.07
CA GLY A 25 -12.84 5.05 -10.96
C GLY A 25 -11.42 5.17 -10.42
N ILE A 26 -10.90 6.38 -10.20
CA ILE A 26 -9.63 6.58 -9.49
C ILE A 26 -9.91 6.79 -8.01
N GLY A 27 -9.61 5.78 -7.20
CA GLY A 27 -9.60 5.90 -5.74
C GLY A 27 -8.23 6.29 -5.20
N ARG A 28 -8.15 6.51 -3.87
CA ARG A 28 -6.90 6.90 -3.18
C ARG A 28 -5.69 6.02 -3.51
N TYR A 29 -5.87 4.70 -3.60
CA TYR A 29 -4.80 3.78 -4.02
C TYR A 29 -4.31 4.11 -5.43
N THR A 30 -5.21 4.18 -6.41
CA THR A 30 -4.85 4.41 -7.81
C THR A 30 -4.20 5.78 -8.00
N ALA A 31 -4.70 6.82 -7.30
CA ALA A 31 -4.09 8.14 -7.31
C ALA A 31 -2.66 8.10 -6.74
N GLY A 32 -2.45 7.46 -5.57
CA GLY A 32 -1.13 7.28 -4.97
C GLY A 32 -0.17 6.49 -5.86
N ALA A 33 -0.66 5.42 -6.49
CA ALA A 33 0.12 4.60 -7.41
C ALA A 33 0.53 5.38 -8.67
N ILE A 34 -0.36 6.17 -9.27
CA ILE A 34 -0.03 7.03 -10.42
C ILE A 34 1.04 8.06 -10.00
N ARG A 35 0.83 8.76 -8.89
CA ARG A 35 1.77 9.76 -8.36
C ARG A 35 3.15 9.17 -8.07
N SER A 36 3.18 8.00 -7.43
CA SER A 36 4.43 7.33 -7.12
C SER A 36 5.11 6.76 -8.36
N PHE A 37 4.39 6.03 -9.23
CA PHE A 37 5.02 5.27 -10.32
C PHE A 37 5.25 6.07 -11.59
N ALA A 38 4.36 7.01 -11.92
CA ALA A 38 4.48 7.84 -13.12
C ALA A 38 5.19 9.17 -12.84
N PHE A 39 5.04 9.72 -11.63
CA PHE A 39 5.58 11.04 -11.27
C PHE A 39 6.69 11.00 -10.21
N ASN A 40 7.06 9.81 -9.73
CA ASN A 40 8.13 9.60 -8.75
C ASN A 40 7.97 10.42 -7.47
N GLU A 41 6.71 10.66 -7.07
CA GLU A 41 6.36 11.33 -5.82
C GLU A 41 6.34 10.35 -4.65
N ASP A 42 6.58 10.86 -3.43
CA ASP A 42 6.49 10.09 -2.19
C ASP A 42 5.02 9.92 -1.75
N ALA A 43 4.20 9.37 -2.64
CA ALA A 43 2.78 9.17 -2.42
C ALA A 43 2.50 7.77 -1.83
N PRO A 44 1.68 7.66 -0.76
CA PRO A 44 1.36 6.38 -0.16
C PRO A 44 0.49 5.52 -1.06
N ILE A 45 0.68 4.21 -0.96
CA ILE A 45 -0.23 3.20 -1.51
C ILE A 45 -0.73 2.28 -0.40
N LEU A 46 -1.92 1.72 -0.58
CA LEU A 46 -2.50 0.81 0.40
C LEU A 46 -3.43 -0.21 -0.28
N ASP A 47 -2.81 -1.20 -0.93
CA ASP A 47 -3.53 -2.36 -1.47
C ASP A 47 -3.72 -3.45 -0.39
N THR A 48 -4.31 -4.58 -0.74
CA THR A 48 -4.57 -5.67 0.22
C THR A 48 -3.28 -6.34 0.74
N ASN A 49 -2.18 -6.28 -0.01
CA ASN A 49 -0.88 -6.80 0.40
C ASN A 49 -0.21 -5.87 1.41
N VAL A 50 -0.14 -4.58 1.10
CA VAL A 50 0.42 -3.55 1.97
C VAL A 50 -0.40 -3.45 3.27
N ILE A 51 -1.74 -3.49 3.22
CA ILE A 51 -2.60 -3.56 4.42
C ILE A 51 -2.15 -4.69 5.33
N ARG A 52 -1.97 -5.90 4.77
CA ARG A 52 -1.58 -7.08 5.54
C ARG A 52 -0.17 -6.94 6.11
N VAL A 53 0.78 -6.45 5.34
CA VAL A 53 2.16 -6.22 5.79
C VAL A 53 2.17 -5.22 6.95
N LEU A 54 1.60 -4.03 6.75
CA LEU A 54 1.59 -2.98 7.76
C LEU A 54 0.87 -3.42 9.03
N HIS A 55 -0.29 -4.06 8.88
CA HIS A 55 -1.04 -4.57 10.02
C HIS A 55 -0.23 -5.61 10.81
N ARG A 56 0.34 -6.63 10.16
CA ARG A 56 1.12 -7.67 10.86
C ARG A 56 2.37 -7.11 11.53
N VAL A 57 3.09 -6.22 10.85
CA VAL A 57 4.38 -5.72 11.33
C VAL A 57 4.20 -4.72 12.47
N PHE A 58 3.23 -3.81 12.37
CA PHE A 58 3.14 -2.65 13.29
C PHE A 58 1.92 -2.65 14.22
N VAL A 59 0.87 -3.43 13.92
CA VAL A 59 -0.42 -3.36 14.65
C VAL A 59 -0.75 -4.66 15.39
N ALA A 60 -0.71 -5.79 14.69
CA ALA A 60 -1.09 -7.15 15.10
C ALA A 60 -2.58 -7.38 15.46
N GLU A 61 -3.21 -6.49 16.22
CA GLU A 61 -4.57 -6.70 16.76
C GLU A 61 -5.65 -5.82 16.11
N GLY A 62 -6.86 -6.37 16.00
CA GLY A 62 -8.04 -5.70 15.44
C GLY A 62 -8.37 -6.11 14.01
N ASP A 63 -9.41 -5.48 13.45
CA ASP A 63 -9.79 -5.64 12.05
C ASP A 63 -9.07 -4.58 11.19
N PRO A 64 -8.19 -4.99 10.25
CA PRO A 64 -7.53 -4.06 9.34
C PRO A 64 -8.49 -3.16 8.55
N LYS A 65 -9.72 -3.63 8.28
CA LYS A 65 -10.72 -2.82 7.57
C LYS A 65 -11.20 -1.65 8.43
N ALA A 66 -11.41 -1.87 9.73
CA ALA A 66 -11.79 -0.83 10.67
C ALA A 66 -10.64 0.15 10.95
N GLN A 67 -9.38 -0.28 10.76
CA GLN A 67 -8.17 0.49 11.01
C GLN A 67 -7.58 1.14 9.75
N LYS A 68 -8.34 1.21 8.65
CA LYS A 68 -7.83 1.65 7.35
C LYS A 68 -7.20 3.05 7.36
N THR A 69 -7.72 3.97 8.16
CA THR A 69 -7.17 5.33 8.31
C THR A 69 -5.75 5.31 8.88
N MET A 70 -5.55 4.60 9.99
CA MET A 70 -4.22 4.45 10.61
C MET A 70 -3.23 3.71 9.68
N LEU A 71 -3.69 2.72 8.93
CA LEU A 71 -2.85 2.03 7.95
C LEU A 71 -2.42 2.94 6.78
N TRP A 72 -3.24 3.91 6.40
CA TRP A 72 -2.85 4.94 5.43
C TRP A 72 -1.78 5.87 6.00
N GLU A 73 -1.94 6.31 7.24
CA GLU A 73 -0.97 7.16 7.94
C GLU A 73 0.39 6.44 8.08
N LEU A 74 0.37 5.14 8.42
CA LEU A 74 1.59 4.32 8.45
C LEU A 74 2.24 4.19 7.08
N SER A 75 1.45 3.95 6.02
CA SER A 75 1.99 3.86 4.66
C SER A 75 2.71 5.15 4.25
N GLU A 76 2.13 6.31 4.57
CA GLU A 76 2.71 7.62 4.28
C GLU A 76 3.97 7.87 5.11
N ALA A 77 3.93 7.61 6.42
CA ALA A 77 5.05 7.85 7.32
C ALA A 77 6.29 6.97 7.04
N LEU A 78 6.10 5.81 6.40
CA LEU A 78 7.18 4.86 6.14
C LEU A 78 7.91 5.10 4.82
N ILE A 79 7.36 5.91 3.91
CA ILE A 79 8.02 6.23 2.64
C ILE A 79 9.25 7.09 2.93
N PRO A 80 10.47 6.63 2.59
CA PRO A 80 11.64 7.46 2.73
C PRO A 80 11.60 8.60 1.70
N PRO A 81 12.07 9.81 2.05
CA PRO A 81 12.08 10.93 1.11
C PRO A 81 12.79 10.59 -0.20
N LYS A 82 12.15 10.93 -1.33
CA LYS A 82 12.59 10.68 -2.70
C LYS A 82 12.73 9.20 -3.06
N LYS A 83 12.07 8.32 -2.31
CA LYS A 83 12.11 6.85 -2.50
C LYS A 83 10.73 6.22 -2.62
N GLY A 84 9.68 7.02 -2.84
CA GLY A 84 8.32 6.55 -3.05
C GLY A 84 8.22 5.38 -4.02
N TYR A 85 8.79 5.50 -5.22
CA TYR A 85 8.79 4.42 -6.23
C TYR A 85 9.38 3.11 -5.70
N ASP A 86 10.65 3.15 -5.28
CA ASP A 86 11.39 1.98 -4.82
C ASP A 86 10.70 1.33 -3.61
N PHE A 87 10.27 2.15 -2.65
CA PHE A 87 9.62 1.68 -1.44
C PHE A 87 8.28 1.01 -1.73
N ASN A 88 7.43 1.66 -2.52
CA ASN A 88 6.10 1.15 -2.86
C ASN A 88 6.20 -0.16 -3.65
N GLN A 89 7.13 -0.25 -4.60
CA GLN A 89 7.38 -1.50 -5.34
C GLN A 89 7.86 -2.61 -4.39
N ALA A 90 8.83 -2.30 -3.52
CA ALA A 90 9.39 -3.27 -2.59
C ALA A 90 8.35 -3.80 -1.59
N ILE A 91 7.50 -2.95 -1.00
CA ILE A 91 6.52 -3.38 0.00
C ILE A 91 5.37 -4.19 -0.64
N MET A 92 4.96 -3.87 -1.87
CA MET A 92 4.00 -4.69 -2.63
C MET A 92 4.58 -6.08 -2.92
N ASP A 93 5.78 -6.14 -3.49
CA ASP A 93 6.47 -7.37 -3.85
C ASP A 93 6.73 -8.25 -2.62
N PHE A 94 7.17 -7.61 -1.53
CA PHE A 94 7.35 -8.27 -0.24
C PHE A 94 6.04 -8.85 0.30
N GLY A 95 4.94 -8.09 0.23
CA GLY A 95 3.62 -8.56 0.62
C GLY A 95 3.15 -9.74 -0.22
N ALA A 96 3.38 -9.71 -1.53
CA ALA A 96 2.98 -10.76 -2.46
C ALA A 96 3.79 -12.06 -2.28
N MET A 97 5.11 -11.96 -2.10
CA MET A 97 6.02 -13.11 -2.17
C MET A 97 6.49 -13.64 -0.81
N VAL A 98 6.63 -12.78 0.21
CA VAL A 98 7.21 -13.15 1.50
C VAL A 98 6.16 -13.14 2.60
N CYS A 99 5.50 -12.01 2.82
CA CYS A 99 4.44 -11.88 3.82
C CYS A 99 3.07 -12.30 3.26
N THR A 100 3.00 -13.53 2.73
CA THR A 100 1.80 -14.04 2.04
C THR A 100 0.60 -14.19 2.99
N ALA A 101 -0.61 -14.25 2.43
CA ALA A 101 -1.84 -14.26 3.23
C ALA A 101 -1.95 -15.46 4.19
N ARG A 102 -1.51 -16.65 3.78
CA ARG A 102 -1.75 -17.91 4.52
C ARG A 102 -0.50 -18.49 5.15
N ASP A 103 0.61 -18.47 4.42
CA ASP A 103 1.86 -19.11 4.82
C ASP A 103 3.04 -18.17 4.56
N PRO A 104 3.23 -17.15 5.42
CA PRO A 104 4.28 -16.18 5.25
C PRO A 104 5.65 -16.79 5.58
N TYR A 105 6.66 -16.48 4.77
CA TYR A 105 8.04 -16.94 4.95
C TYR A 105 8.75 -16.12 6.05
N CYS A 106 8.26 -16.17 7.28
CA CYS A 106 8.70 -15.32 8.37
C CYS A 106 10.19 -15.46 8.72
N LEU A 107 10.82 -16.61 8.44
CA LEU A 107 12.25 -16.80 8.65
C LEU A 107 13.12 -16.00 7.66
N LEU A 108 12.58 -15.68 6.47
CA LEU A 108 13.22 -14.86 5.44
C LEU A 108 12.81 -13.38 5.53
N CYS A 109 11.87 -13.03 6.42
CA CYS A 109 11.36 -11.69 6.56
C CYS A 109 12.42 -10.76 7.19
N PRO A 110 12.82 -9.65 6.54
CA PRO A 110 13.78 -8.71 7.11
C PRO A 110 13.21 -7.94 8.31
N MET A 111 11.88 -7.94 8.47
CA MET A 111 11.18 -7.26 9.57
C MET A 111 10.92 -8.19 10.76
N LYS A 112 11.40 -9.45 10.71
CA LYS A 112 11.12 -10.50 11.69
C LYS A 112 11.40 -10.06 13.14
N SER A 113 12.50 -9.35 13.38
CA SER A 113 12.94 -8.95 14.72
C SER A 113 12.02 -7.95 15.42
N PHE A 114 11.18 -7.23 14.67
CA PHE A 114 10.26 -6.22 15.22
C PHE A 114 8.80 -6.41 14.77
N CYS A 115 8.51 -7.47 14.00
CA CYS A 115 7.15 -7.77 13.55
C CYS A 115 6.28 -8.21 14.74
N LYS A 116 5.23 -7.44 15.03
CA LYS A 116 4.32 -7.72 16.15
C LYS A 116 3.56 -9.04 16.05
N THR A 117 3.39 -9.59 14.85
CA THR A 117 2.75 -10.90 14.63
C THR A 117 3.77 -12.05 14.50
N TYR A 118 5.07 -11.85 14.76
CA TYR A 118 6.01 -12.96 14.82
C TYR A 118 6.08 -13.59 16.24
N PRO A 119 6.09 -14.93 16.38
CA PRO A 119 5.92 -15.95 15.33
C PRO A 119 4.51 -15.95 14.75
N PHE A 120 4.39 -16.09 13.43
CA PHE A 120 3.09 -16.13 12.78
C PHE A 120 2.35 -17.40 13.20
N SER A 121 1.22 -17.22 13.85
CA SER A 121 0.23 -18.27 14.07
C SER A 121 -1.00 -17.97 13.22
N PRO A 122 -1.46 -18.90 12.36
CA PRO A 122 -2.72 -18.71 11.66
C PRO A 122 -3.82 -18.51 12.72
N MET A 123 -4.45 -17.33 12.70
CA MET A 123 -5.60 -17.10 13.57
C MET A 123 -6.66 -18.14 13.18
N GLU A 124 -7.04 -19.02 14.12
CA GLU A 124 -8.12 -19.97 13.92
C GLU A 124 -9.31 -19.18 13.40
N ARG A 125 -9.78 -19.54 12.20
CA ARG A 125 -10.89 -18.84 11.55
C ARG A 125 -12.05 -18.87 12.53
N ARG A 126 -12.48 -17.70 13.03
CA ARG A 126 -13.78 -17.60 13.68
C ARG A 126 -14.81 -17.97 12.62
N SER A 127 -15.38 -19.16 12.82
CA SER A 127 -16.51 -19.73 12.08
C SER A 127 -17.67 -18.76 11.99
#